data_AF-X1CUH4-F1
#
_entry.id   AF-X1CUH4-F1
#
_cell.length_a   1.000
_cell.length_b   1.000
_cell.length_c   1.000
_cell.angle_alpha   90.00
_cell.angle_beta   90.00
_cell.angle_gamma   90.00
#
_symmetry.space_group_name_H-M   'P 1'
#
loop_
_entity.id
_entity.type
_entity.pdbx_description
1 polymer ?
#
loop_
_entity_poly.entity_id
_entity_poly.type
_entity_poly.pdbx_seq_one_letter_code
_entity_poly.pdbx_strand_id
1 'polypeptide(L)'
;FETNLDPQCPESCQVSCHVMGYGEISTVFELKSERMAGLAFKRMSIFESQEELDNYVEAYSEYNQLLEDRVGITLPEHGHAIIYNPSGRPIFYIIQRKVPAYSIGNNAIHLLNRAGIRTLFERVLQELHKLWTLNDSESANMVSLDGQISNWVIDEFDPDSKELEPEVPLLFVDTSTPLYLIDGVEQFNPELILRTMPRLLASIARQFFLEDVMTRYYNPRKVTIDILANFYKEQRPDLIPELVLVANQFFAQNGTKSLDIEPIQEKEISDYYREDAIIWSFLASSRS
;
A
#
# COMPACT_ATOMS: atom_id res chain seq x y z
N PHE A 1 -10.14 23.78 7.59
CA PHE A 1 -8.91 22.99 7.58
C PHE A 1 -8.02 23.45 6.44
N GLU A 2 -8.33 23.14 5.17
CA GLU A 2 -7.48 23.50 4.02
C GLU A 2 -7.11 24.98 3.87
N THR A 3 -8.02 25.91 4.18
CA THR A 3 -7.71 27.35 4.12
C THR A 3 -6.53 27.77 5.02
N ASN A 4 -6.30 27.03 6.10
CA ASN A 4 -5.30 27.35 7.12
C ASN A 4 -4.27 26.21 7.29
N LEU A 5 -4.23 25.23 6.38
CA LEU A 5 -3.27 24.13 6.45
C LEU A 5 -1.93 24.61 5.87
N ASP A 6 -0.88 24.55 6.67
CA ASP A 6 0.49 24.54 6.16
C ASP A 6 0.92 23.07 6.00
N PRO A 7 1.09 22.54 4.77
CA PRO A 7 1.50 21.16 4.57
C PRO A 7 2.88 20.81 5.16
N GLN A 8 3.76 21.80 5.37
CA GLN A 8 5.06 21.60 6.00
C GLN A 8 4.96 21.59 7.53
N CYS A 9 3.95 22.26 8.09
CA CYS A 9 3.63 22.27 9.52
C CYS A 9 2.15 21.98 9.77
N PRO A 10 1.64 20.76 9.46
CA PRO A 10 0.19 20.51 9.46
C PRO A 10 -0.45 20.77 10.82
N GLU A 11 0.28 20.42 11.88
CA GLU A 11 -0.16 20.55 13.28
C GLU A 11 -0.28 22.01 13.76
N SER A 12 0.23 22.98 12.99
CA SER A 12 0.06 24.41 13.27
C SER A 12 -1.31 24.96 12.83
N CYS A 13 -2.12 24.14 12.14
CA CYS A 13 -3.43 24.53 11.68
C CYS A 13 -4.39 24.86 12.84
N GLN A 14 -5.22 25.88 12.65
CA GLN A 14 -6.26 26.29 13.61
C GLN A 14 -7.28 25.19 13.89
N VAL A 15 -7.49 24.29 12.93
CA VAL A 15 -8.19 23.02 13.15
C VAL A 15 -7.14 22.03 13.60
N SER A 16 -7.17 21.65 14.88
CA SER A 16 -6.17 20.73 15.44
C SER A 16 -6.21 19.40 14.68
N CYS A 17 -5.11 19.06 14.04
CA CYS A 17 -4.89 17.77 13.40
C CYS A 17 -3.66 17.09 14.00
N HIS A 18 -3.59 15.79 13.87
CA HIS A 18 -2.40 15.00 14.19
C HIS A 18 -1.94 14.26 12.93
N VAL A 19 -0.67 14.42 12.55
CA VAL A 19 -0.09 13.63 11.46
C VAL A 19 0.13 12.21 11.97
N MET A 20 -0.59 11.25 11.39
CA MET A 20 -0.48 9.83 11.76
C MET A 20 0.67 9.15 11.01
N GLY A 21 0.98 9.63 9.80
CA GLY A 21 2.03 9.08 8.97
C GLY A 21 2.14 9.77 7.62
N TYR A 22 3.22 9.48 6.93
CA TYR A 22 3.44 9.88 5.55
C TYR A 22 3.40 8.62 4.68
N GLY A 23 2.47 8.57 3.74
CA GLY A 23 2.51 7.59 2.66
C GLY A 23 3.53 8.04 1.61
N GLU A 24 3.83 7.18 0.63
CA GLU A 24 4.79 7.50 -0.44
C GLU A 24 4.39 8.75 -1.22
N ILE A 25 3.08 8.93 -1.44
CA ILE A 25 2.49 10.02 -2.24
C ILE A 25 1.49 10.90 -1.48
N SER A 26 1.35 10.71 -0.16
CA SER A 26 0.28 11.33 0.61
C SER A 26 0.66 11.57 2.07
N THR A 27 -0.15 12.38 2.75
CA THR A 27 -0.04 12.53 4.21
C THR A 27 -1.34 12.09 4.86
N VAL A 28 -1.23 11.30 5.91
CA VAL A 28 -2.36 10.77 6.67
C VAL A 28 -2.54 11.59 7.94
N PHE A 29 -3.74 12.13 8.11
CA PHE A 29 -4.11 12.97 9.25
C PHE A 29 -5.27 12.38 10.03
N GLU A 30 -5.28 12.61 11.33
CA GLU A 30 -6.49 12.63 12.15
C GLU A 30 -6.93 14.07 12.36
N LEU A 31 -8.22 14.36 12.16
CA LEU A 31 -8.81 15.65 12.49
C LEU A 31 -9.43 15.59 13.90
N LYS A 32 -8.99 16.44 14.84
CA LYS A 32 -9.55 16.51 16.20
C LYS A 32 -10.88 17.28 16.19
N SER A 33 -11.91 16.63 15.68
CA SER A 33 -13.29 17.10 15.66
C SER A 33 -14.20 15.96 16.11
N GLU A 34 -15.15 16.21 17.01
CA GLU A 34 -16.08 15.18 17.48
C GLU A 34 -16.83 14.49 16.33
N ARG A 35 -17.15 15.23 15.26
CA ARG A 35 -17.85 14.70 14.08
C ARG A 35 -16.98 13.82 13.18
N MET A 36 -15.66 13.92 13.31
CA MET A 36 -14.68 13.22 12.49
C MET A 36 -13.82 12.27 13.34
N ALA A 37 -14.22 12.07 14.61
CA ALA A 37 -13.51 11.19 15.53
C ALA A 37 -13.55 9.75 15.01
N GLY A 38 -12.41 9.06 15.07
CA GLY A 38 -12.30 7.70 14.56
C GLY A 38 -12.13 7.60 13.05
N LEU A 39 -11.83 8.70 12.35
CA LEU A 39 -11.50 8.70 10.92
C LEU A 39 -10.04 9.08 10.67
N ALA A 40 -9.44 8.43 9.67
CA ALA A 40 -8.15 8.78 9.10
C ALA A 40 -8.34 9.39 7.71
N PHE A 41 -7.57 10.42 7.40
CA PHE A 41 -7.69 11.21 6.17
C PHE A 41 -6.37 11.17 5.40
N LYS A 42 -6.34 10.51 4.24
CA LYS A 42 -5.19 10.51 3.33
C LYS A 42 -5.40 11.60 2.29
N ARG A 43 -4.61 12.67 2.37
CA ARG A 43 -4.73 13.86 1.51
C ARG A 43 -3.93 13.70 0.24
N MET A 44 -4.60 13.84 -0.90
CA MET A 44 -4.05 13.73 -2.25
C MET A 44 -4.20 15.08 -2.98
N SER A 45 -3.13 15.87 -3.05
CA SER A 45 -3.12 17.19 -3.72
C SER A 45 -2.25 17.21 -4.99
N ILE A 46 -2.31 16.12 -5.76
CA ILE A 46 -1.46 15.85 -6.93
C ILE A 46 -2.13 16.20 -8.27
N PHE A 47 -3.39 16.65 -8.22
CA PHE A 47 -4.23 16.96 -9.37
C PHE A 47 -4.07 18.42 -9.80
N GLU A 48 -3.93 18.65 -11.10
CA GLU A 48 -3.80 20.00 -11.68
C GLU A 48 -5.07 20.48 -12.40
N SER A 49 -5.97 19.56 -12.76
CA SER A 49 -7.24 19.84 -13.44
C SER A 49 -8.40 19.05 -12.83
N GLN A 50 -9.62 19.46 -13.15
CA GLN A 50 -10.82 18.71 -12.80
C GLN A 50 -10.87 17.36 -13.52
N GLU A 51 -10.45 17.31 -14.78
CA GLU A 51 -10.42 16.07 -15.58
C GLU A 51 -9.51 15.00 -14.95
N GLU A 52 -8.35 15.37 -14.44
CA GLU A 52 -7.47 14.43 -13.73
C GLU A 52 -8.09 13.89 -12.45
N LEU A 53 -8.82 14.75 -11.72
CA LEU A 53 -9.53 14.35 -10.52
C LEU A 53 -10.68 13.39 -10.86
N ASP A 54 -11.47 13.71 -11.88
CA ASP A 54 -12.62 12.89 -12.29
C ASP A 54 -12.16 11.48 -12.70
N ASN A 55 -11.13 11.39 -13.55
CA ASN A 55 -10.53 10.10 -13.94
C ASN A 55 -10.03 9.31 -12.73
N TYR A 56 -9.41 9.97 -11.75
CA TYR A 56 -8.93 9.29 -10.53
C TYR A 56 -10.08 8.84 -9.63
N VAL A 57 -11.15 9.63 -9.49
CA VAL A 57 -12.33 9.27 -8.69
C VAL A 57 -13.02 8.03 -9.27
N GLU A 58 -13.16 7.98 -10.60
CA GLU A 58 -13.68 6.81 -11.30
C GLU A 58 -12.79 5.58 -11.06
N ALA A 59 -11.48 5.71 -11.29
CA ALA A 59 -10.53 4.61 -11.10
C ALA A 59 -10.46 4.13 -9.64
N TYR A 60 -10.51 5.04 -8.67
CA TYR A 60 -10.55 4.72 -7.25
C TYR A 60 -11.82 3.96 -6.86
N SER A 61 -12.97 4.40 -7.36
CA SER A 61 -14.26 3.77 -7.04
C SER A 61 -14.34 2.36 -7.64
N GLU A 62 -13.95 2.22 -8.91
CA GLU A 62 -13.86 0.92 -9.58
C GLU A 62 -12.89 -0.02 -8.86
N TYR A 63 -11.71 0.47 -8.50
CA TYR A 63 -10.70 -0.34 -7.83
C TYR A 63 -11.16 -0.89 -6.48
N ASN A 64 -11.77 -0.06 -5.61
CA ASN A 64 -12.31 -0.55 -4.35
C ASN A 64 -13.41 -1.60 -4.58
N GLN A 65 -14.27 -1.38 -5.57
CA GLN A 65 -15.30 -2.36 -5.94
C GLN A 65 -14.70 -3.68 -6.44
N LEU A 66 -13.67 -3.63 -7.28
CA LEU A 66 -12.95 -4.82 -7.75
C LEU A 66 -12.34 -5.60 -6.59
N LEU A 67 -11.69 -4.90 -5.65
CA LEU A 67 -11.09 -5.51 -4.46
C LEU A 67 -12.14 -6.21 -3.58
N GLU A 68 -13.26 -5.56 -3.28
CA GLU A 68 -14.28 -6.11 -2.39
C GLU A 68 -15.16 -7.16 -3.09
N ASP A 69 -15.80 -6.80 -4.21
CA ASP A 69 -16.86 -7.60 -4.82
C ASP A 69 -16.31 -8.78 -5.65
N ARG A 70 -15.16 -8.60 -6.31
CA ARG A 70 -14.60 -9.62 -7.22
C ARG A 70 -13.48 -10.42 -6.59
N VAL A 71 -12.56 -9.78 -5.88
CA VAL A 71 -11.41 -10.44 -5.26
C VAL A 71 -11.76 -10.98 -3.87
N GLY A 72 -12.59 -10.27 -3.10
CA GLY A 72 -12.91 -10.61 -1.72
C GLY A 72 -11.84 -10.17 -0.72
N ILE A 73 -11.19 -9.04 -0.98
CA ILE A 73 -10.33 -8.33 -0.04
C ILE A 73 -11.22 -7.50 0.89
N THR A 74 -10.96 -7.56 2.20
CA THR A 74 -11.72 -6.76 3.16
C THR A 74 -11.06 -5.39 3.33
N LEU A 75 -11.83 -4.32 3.14
CA LEU A 75 -11.40 -2.94 3.37
C LEU A 75 -12.01 -2.40 4.67
N PRO A 76 -11.36 -1.46 5.36
CA PRO A 76 -12.05 -0.68 6.39
C PRO A 76 -13.21 0.11 5.77
N GLU A 77 -14.19 0.51 6.60
CA GLU A 77 -15.20 1.49 6.17
C GLU A 77 -14.50 2.71 5.57
N HIS A 78 -14.88 3.05 4.35
CA HIS A 78 -14.17 4.05 3.57
C HIS A 78 -15.12 4.94 2.77
N GLY A 79 -14.58 6.06 2.32
CA GLY A 79 -15.24 7.02 1.47
C GLY A 79 -14.24 8.05 0.98
N HIS A 80 -14.73 9.10 0.33
CA HIS A 80 -13.86 10.18 -0.13
C HIS A 80 -14.54 11.53 -0.04
N ALA A 81 -13.74 12.59 -0.08
CA ALA A 81 -14.21 13.96 -0.21
C ALA A 81 -13.32 14.76 -1.15
N ILE A 82 -13.92 15.70 -1.87
CA ILE A 82 -13.23 16.63 -2.75
C ILE A 82 -13.34 18.02 -2.15
N ILE A 83 -12.20 18.70 -2.03
CA ILE A 83 -12.10 20.08 -1.58
C ILE A 83 -11.28 20.86 -2.60
N TYR A 84 -11.58 22.13 -2.82
CA TYR A 84 -10.79 23.00 -3.66
C TYR A 84 -9.96 23.94 -2.79
N ASN A 85 -8.68 24.08 -3.11
CA ASN A 85 -7.84 25.07 -2.46
C ASN A 85 -8.22 26.50 -2.94
N PRO A 86 -7.68 27.57 -2.31
CA PRO A 86 -7.98 28.94 -2.73
C PRO A 86 -7.59 29.29 -4.18
N SER A 87 -6.67 28.55 -4.80
CA SER A 87 -6.31 28.71 -6.21
C SER A 87 -7.19 27.91 -7.16
N GLY A 88 -8.22 27.23 -6.65
CA GLY A 88 -9.15 26.41 -7.43
C GLY A 88 -8.62 25.02 -7.81
N ARG A 89 -7.46 24.59 -7.28
CA ARG A 89 -6.95 23.23 -7.52
C ARG A 89 -7.69 22.21 -6.64
N PRO A 90 -8.10 21.06 -7.20
CA PRO A 90 -8.76 20.02 -6.44
C PRO A 90 -7.80 19.30 -5.49
N ILE A 91 -8.34 18.89 -4.36
CA ILE A 91 -7.71 18.07 -3.33
C ILE A 91 -8.67 16.94 -3.04
N PHE A 92 -8.20 15.71 -3.22
CA PHE A 92 -8.96 14.51 -2.92
C PHE A 92 -8.55 13.97 -1.55
N TYR A 93 -9.51 13.57 -0.74
CA TYR A 93 -9.28 12.86 0.51
C TYR A 93 -9.83 11.47 0.40
N ILE A 94 -8.99 10.48 0.68
CA ILE A 94 -9.46 9.15 1.06
C ILE A 94 -9.74 9.22 2.56
N ILE A 95 -10.96 8.83 2.93
CA ILE A 95 -11.45 8.85 4.31
C ILE A 95 -11.67 7.40 4.69
N GLN A 96 -11.06 6.94 5.77
CA GLN A 96 -11.19 5.56 6.23
C GLN A 96 -11.42 5.53 7.74
N ARG A 97 -12.07 4.46 8.23
CA ARG A 97 -12.08 4.14 9.66
C ARG A 97 -10.64 4.11 10.17
N LYS A 98 -10.38 4.86 11.24
CA LYS A 98 -9.09 4.86 11.92
C LYS A 98 -8.88 3.51 12.58
N VAL A 99 -7.76 2.89 12.28
CA VAL A 99 -7.32 1.64 12.90
C VAL A 99 -6.31 1.92 14.01
N PRO A 100 -6.21 1.07 15.05
CA PRO A 100 -5.15 1.18 16.04
C PRO A 100 -3.76 1.03 15.40
N ALA A 101 -2.82 1.90 15.73
CA ALA A 101 -1.49 1.85 15.13
C ALA A 101 -0.78 0.51 15.38
N TYR A 102 -0.94 -0.06 16.58
CA TYR A 102 -0.31 -1.32 16.98
C TYR A 102 -0.82 -2.54 16.18
N SER A 103 -1.97 -2.44 15.52
CA SER A 103 -2.56 -3.52 14.72
C SER A 103 -2.15 -3.49 13.25
N ILE A 104 -1.47 -2.43 12.81
CA ILE A 104 -0.88 -2.34 11.47
C ILE A 104 0.33 -3.30 11.41
N GLY A 105 0.45 -4.06 10.33
CA GLY A 105 1.36 -5.20 10.22
C GLY A 105 2.82 -4.87 10.56
N ASN A 106 3.33 -3.71 10.16
CA ASN A 106 4.69 -3.28 10.49
C ASN A 106 4.91 -3.05 12.01
N ASN A 107 3.88 -2.66 12.75
CA ASN A 107 3.93 -2.58 14.21
C ASN A 107 3.62 -3.93 14.87
N ALA A 108 2.63 -4.65 14.35
CA ALA A 108 2.18 -5.94 14.89
C ALA A 108 3.31 -6.99 14.88
N ILE A 109 4.20 -6.98 13.87
CA ILE A 109 5.32 -7.92 13.80
C ILE A 109 6.32 -7.76 14.96
N HIS A 110 6.32 -6.63 15.67
CA HIS A 110 7.13 -6.42 16.88
C HIS A 110 6.44 -6.88 18.17
N LEU A 111 5.13 -7.10 18.12
CA LEU A 111 4.32 -7.53 19.26
C LEU A 111 4.09 -9.04 19.27
N LEU A 112 3.94 -9.62 18.08
CA LEU A 112 3.77 -11.05 17.85
C LEU A 112 5.06 -11.84 18.12
N ASN A 113 4.91 -13.11 18.53
CA ASN A 113 5.99 -14.07 18.56
C ASN A 113 6.29 -14.60 17.14
N ARG A 114 7.34 -15.42 16.97
CA ARG A 114 7.74 -15.97 15.66
C ARG A 114 6.60 -16.72 14.96
N ALA A 115 5.82 -17.51 15.70
CA ALA A 115 4.68 -18.25 15.15
C ALA A 115 3.58 -17.29 14.67
N GLY A 116 3.22 -16.28 15.46
CA GLY A 116 2.24 -15.26 15.08
C GLY A 116 2.66 -14.46 13.84
N ILE A 117 3.95 -14.10 13.73
CA ILE A 117 4.47 -13.40 12.54
C ILE A 117 4.40 -14.30 11.30
N ARG A 118 4.76 -15.58 11.45
CA ARG A 118 4.61 -16.56 10.38
C ARG A 118 3.15 -16.66 9.94
N THR A 119 2.21 -16.79 10.87
CA THR A 119 0.77 -16.83 10.56
C THR A 119 0.31 -15.56 9.85
N LEU A 120 0.73 -14.37 10.31
CA LEU A 120 0.41 -13.12 9.64
C LEU A 120 0.90 -13.12 8.19
N PHE A 121 2.16 -13.50 7.96
CA PHE A 121 2.74 -13.55 6.63
C PHE A 121 2.04 -14.56 5.72
N GLU A 122 1.74 -15.76 6.20
CA GLU A 122 0.96 -16.78 5.46
C GLU A 122 -0.41 -16.23 5.06
N ARG A 123 -1.08 -15.52 5.96
CA ARG A 123 -2.41 -14.95 5.71
C ARG A 123 -2.36 -13.79 4.71
N VAL A 124 -1.34 -12.96 4.74
CA VAL A 124 -1.11 -11.95 3.69
C VAL A 124 -0.92 -12.62 2.32
N LEU A 125 -0.15 -13.71 2.25
CA LEU A 125 -0.01 -14.47 1.00
C LEU A 125 -1.34 -15.08 0.54
N GLN A 126 -2.20 -15.53 1.47
CA GLN A 126 -3.54 -16.03 1.13
C GLN A 126 -4.43 -14.93 0.53
N GLU A 127 -4.40 -13.72 1.09
CA GLU A 127 -5.14 -12.57 0.55
C GLU A 127 -4.63 -12.21 -0.86
N LEU A 128 -3.31 -12.16 -1.06
CA LEU A 128 -2.72 -11.88 -2.37
C LEU A 128 -3.01 -12.99 -3.40
N HIS A 129 -3.08 -14.24 -2.96
CA HIS A 129 -3.40 -15.37 -3.81
C HIS A 129 -4.79 -15.29 -4.44
N LYS A 130 -5.74 -14.59 -3.80
CA LYS A 130 -7.07 -14.30 -4.39
C LYS A 130 -6.91 -13.49 -5.69
N LEU A 131 -6.06 -12.46 -5.69
CA LEU A 131 -5.75 -11.64 -6.86
C LEU A 131 -5.10 -12.48 -7.95
N TRP A 132 -4.11 -13.29 -7.59
CA TRP A 132 -3.36 -14.11 -8.55
C TRP A 132 -4.25 -15.15 -9.22
N THR A 133 -5.17 -15.74 -8.46
CA THR A 133 -6.16 -16.69 -8.98
C THR A 133 -7.12 -16.02 -9.94
N LEU A 134 -7.63 -14.83 -9.60
CA LEU A 134 -8.48 -14.05 -10.50
C LEU A 134 -7.73 -13.73 -11.80
N ASN A 135 -6.51 -13.22 -11.69
CA ASN A 135 -5.69 -12.79 -12.82
C ASN A 135 -5.28 -13.95 -13.75
N ASP A 136 -5.14 -15.18 -13.23
CA ASP A 136 -4.87 -16.37 -14.06
C ASP A 136 -6.00 -16.67 -15.05
N SER A 137 -7.24 -16.28 -14.69
CA SER A 137 -8.41 -16.44 -15.56
C SER A 137 -8.66 -15.26 -16.51
N GLU A 138 -8.03 -14.10 -16.28
CA GLU A 138 -8.31 -12.83 -16.96
C GLU A 138 -7.04 -12.03 -17.27
N SER A 139 -6.17 -12.55 -18.13
CA SER A 139 -4.83 -11.98 -18.39
C SER A 139 -4.81 -10.55 -18.95
N ALA A 140 -5.94 -10.04 -19.46
CA ALA A 140 -6.05 -8.69 -19.98
C ALA A 140 -6.71 -7.71 -18.99
N ASN A 141 -7.48 -8.23 -18.02
CA ASN A 141 -8.21 -7.45 -17.03
C ASN A 141 -7.76 -7.88 -15.63
N MET A 142 -6.60 -7.37 -15.24
CA MET A 142 -5.92 -7.78 -14.01
C MET A 142 -6.15 -6.78 -12.89
N VAL A 143 -6.17 -7.26 -11.66
CA VAL A 143 -6.20 -6.44 -10.45
C VAL A 143 -5.00 -6.78 -9.58
N SER A 144 -4.38 -5.79 -8.97
CA SER A 144 -3.33 -5.99 -7.98
C SER A 144 -3.46 -5.01 -6.82
N LEU A 145 -2.56 -5.08 -5.85
CA LEU A 145 -2.43 -4.14 -4.76
C LEU A 145 -0.96 -4.05 -4.30
N ASP A 146 -0.64 -3.05 -3.50
CA ASP A 146 0.65 -2.94 -2.84
C ASP A 146 0.70 -3.86 -1.61
N GLY A 147 1.37 -5.00 -1.74
CA GLY A 147 1.36 -6.09 -0.76
C GLY A 147 2.10 -5.81 0.54
N GLN A 148 2.79 -4.67 0.68
CA GLN A 148 3.60 -4.32 1.85
C GLN A 148 2.91 -4.63 3.19
N ILE A 149 3.69 -5.10 4.16
CA ILE A 149 3.16 -5.51 5.48
C ILE A 149 2.52 -4.34 6.23
N SER A 150 2.95 -3.10 5.97
CA SER A 150 2.36 -1.87 6.52
C SER A 150 0.98 -1.54 5.96
N ASN A 151 0.54 -2.18 4.88
CA ASN A 151 -0.78 -1.97 4.28
C ASN A 151 -1.84 -2.95 4.79
N TRP A 152 -1.45 -3.87 5.68
CA TRP A 152 -2.32 -4.87 6.29
C TRP A 152 -2.58 -4.53 7.76
N VAL A 153 -3.81 -4.72 8.20
CA VAL A 153 -4.23 -4.52 9.59
C VAL A 153 -4.86 -5.81 10.09
N ILE A 154 -4.43 -6.23 11.28
CA ILE A 154 -5.10 -7.30 12.02
C ILE A 154 -6.32 -6.67 12.69
N ASP A 155 -7.52 -6.99 12.23
CA ASP A 155 -8.73 -6.39 12.82
C ASP A 155 -8.90 -6.85 14.27
N GLU A 156 -9.41 -6.00 15.16
CA GLU A 156 -9.61 -6.35 16.58
C GLU A 156 -8.39 -6.95 17.32
N PHE A 157 -7.15 -6.65 16.86
CA PHE A 157 -5.94 -7.23 17.43
C PHE A 157 -5.77 -6.89 18.92
N ASP A 158 -5.48 -7.91 19.73
CA ASP A 158 -5.03 -7.75 21.11
C ASP A 158 -3.49 -7.72 21.17
N PRO A 159 -2.85 -6.58 21.50
CA PRO A 159 -1.39 -6.47 21.56
C PRO A 159 -0.75 -7.30 22.68
N ASP A 160 -1.52 -7.72 23.68
CA ASP A 160 -1.06 -8.63 24.73
C ASP A 160 -1.05 -10.10 24.24
N SER A 161 -1.81 -10.41 23.20
CA SER A 161 -1.70 -11.69 22.50
C SER A 161 -0.40 -11.77 21.72
N LYS A 162 0.38 -12.81 21.98
CA LYS A 162 1.62 -13.10 21.25
C LYS A 162 1.39 -13.91 19.98
N GLU A 163 0.18 -14.40 19.78
CA GLU A 163 -0.19 -15.23 18.63
C GLU A 163 -1.33 -14.56 17.86
N LEU A 164 -1.37 -14.83 16.56
CA LEU A 164 -2.46 -14.38 15.71
C LEU A 164 -3.51 -15.47 15.65
N GLU A 165 -4.72 -15.15 16.09
CA GLU A 165 -5.85 -16.07 16.00
C GLU A 165 -6.23 -16.31 14.52
N PRO A 166 -6.55 -17.55 14.12
CA PRO A 166 -6.82 -17.87 12.71
C PRO A 166 -8.01 -17.13 12.10
N GLU A 167 -9.03 -16.80 12.89
CA GLU A 167 -10.31 -16.26 12.37
C GLU A 167 -10.34 -14.73 12.27
N VAL A 168 -9.39 -14.04 12.89
CA VAL A 168 -9.35 -12.57 12.94
C VAL A 168 -9.09 -11.98 11.56
N PRO A 169 -9.98 -11.23 10.90
CA PRO A 169 -9.77 -10.76 9.53
C PRO A 169 -8.53 -9.88 9.35
N LEU A 170 -7.97 -9.87 8.13
CA LEU A 170 -6.99 -8.87 7.71
C LEU A 170 -7.70 -7.80 6.88
N LEU A 171 -7.46 -6.54 7.20
CA LEU A 171 -7.94 -5.40 6.42
C LEU A 171 -6.81 -4.83 5.58
N PHE A 172 -7.10 -4.52 4.32
CA PHE A 172 -6.20 -3.79 3.45
C PHE A 172 -6.53 -2.29 3.51
N VAL A 173 -5.53 -1.45 3.80
CA VAL A 173 -5.79 -0.01 4.06
C VAL A 173 -5.23 0.93 3.00
N ASP A 174 -4.29 0.52 2.13
CA ASP A 174 -3.74 1.41 1.11
C ASP A 174 -4.44 1.29 -0.25
N THR A 175 -5.54 2.01 -0.40
CA THR A 175 -6.30 2.08 -1.66
C THR A 175 -5.97 3.31 -2.49
N SER A 176 -4.89 4.02 -2.15
CA SER A 176 -4.55 5.31 -2.78
C SER A 176 -3.95 5.21 -4.17
N THR A 177 -3.44 4.04 -4.52
CA THR A 177 -2.93 3.71 -5.85
C THR A 177 -3.82 2.61 -6.42
N PRO A 178 -4.85 2.97 -7.21
CA PRO A 178 -5.61 1.99 -7.97
C PRO A 178 -4.68 1.20 -8.88
N LEU A 179 -4.62 -0.13 -8.74
CA LEU A 179 -3.73 -0.99 -9.53
C LEU A 179 -4.59 -2.01 -10.27
N TYR A 180 -5.03 -1.63 -11.47
CA TYR A 180 -5.76 -2.55 -12.33
C TYR A 180 -5.63 -2.21 -13.82
N LEU A 181 -5.69 -3.26 -14.63
CA LEU A 181 -5.61 -3.19 -16.08
C LEU A 181 -6.99 -3.42 -16.68
N ILE A 182 -7.29 -2.72 -17.77
CA ILE A 182 -8.37 -3.06 -18.70
C ILE A 182 -7.73 -3.24 -20.09
N ASP A 183 -7.95 -4.41 -20.70
CA ASP A 183 -7.34 -4.79 -21.98
C ASP A 183 -5.80 -4.56 -22.01
N GLY A 184 -5.12 -4.82 -20.89
CA GLY A 184 -3.69 -4.64 -20.70
C GLY A 184 -3.23 -3.20 -20.49
N VAL A 185 -4.15 -2.24 -20.36
CA VAL A 185 -3.86 -0.82 -20.13
C VAL A 185 -4.09 -0.46 -18.66
N GLU A 186 -3.07 0.12 -18.03
CA GLU A 186 -3.15 0.62 -16.64
C GLU A 186 -4.13 1.80 -16.55
N GLN A 187 -5.07 1.71 -15.60
CA GLN A 187 -6.12 2.70 -15.43
C GLN A 187 -5.69 3.85 -14.51
N PHE A 188 -4.71 3.62 -13.63
CA PHE A 188 -4.11 4.68 -12.86
C PHE A 188 -3.05 5.44 -13.66
N ASN A 189 -3.11 6.78 -13.61
CA ASN A 189 -2.11 7.62 -14.26
C ASN A 189 -0.81 7.69 -13.42
N PRO A 190 0.28 7.03 -13.84
CA PRO A 190 1.51 6.98 -13.03
C PRO A 190 2.23 8.33 -12.93
N GLU A 191 1.92 9.30 -13.80
CA GLU A 191 2.43 10.67 -13.68
C GLU A 191 2.00 11.36 -12.37
N LEU A 192 0.88 10.94 -11.79
CA LEU A 192 0.41 11.44 -10.50
C LEU A 192 1.40 11.11 -9.37
N ILE A 193 2.04 9.93 -9.41
CA ILE A 193 3.10 9.55 -8.46
C ILE A 193 4.36 10.38 -8.70
N LEU A 194 4.78 10.50 -9.96
CA LEU A 194 6.01 11.21 -10.33
C LEU A 194 6.01 12.69 -9.93
N ARG A 195 4.83 13.31 -9.83
CA ARG A 195 4.68 14.71 -9.36
C ARG A 195 5.08 14.91 -7.90
N THR A 196 5.11 13.87 -7.10
CA THR A 196 5.58 13.92 -5.70
C THR A 196 7.12 13.87 -5.60
N MET A 197 7.80 13.67 -6.73
CA MET A 197 9.25 13.58 -6.84
C MET A 197 9.86 14.85 -7.45
N PRO A 198 11.12 15.18 -7.14
CA PRO A 198 11.82 16.26 -7.85
C PRO A 198 11.94 15.98 -9.36
N ARG A 199 11.88 17.04 -10.17
CA ARG A 199 11.80 16.95 -11.65
C ARG A 199 12.91 16.11 -12.30
N LEU A 200 14.14 16.19 -11.80
CA LEU A 200 15.26 15.40 -12.33
C LEU A 200 15.05 13.90 -12.11
N LEU A 201 14.54 13.53 -10.92
CA LEU A 201 14.25 12.15 -10.55
C LEU A 201 13.01 11.62 -11.26
N ALA A 202 11.97 12.45 -11.37
CA ALA A 202 10.78 12.12 -12.14
C ALA A 202 11.13 11.78 -13.59
N SER A 203 12.07 12.50 -14.22
CA SER A 203 12.51 12.19 -15.59
C SER A 203 13.30 10.87 -15.69
N ILE A 204 14.12 10.53 -14.68
CA ILE A 204 14.86 9.26 -14.65
C ILE A 204 13.89 8.10 -14.41
N ALA A 205 12.99 8.23 -13.42
CA ALA A 205 11.96 7.24 -13.11
C ALA A 205 11.03 6.98 -14.31
N ARG A 206 10.57 8.06 -14.97
CA ARG A 206 9.75 7.98 -16.20
C ARG A 206 10.44 7.19 -17.30
N GLN A 207 11.73 7.44 -17.54
CA GLN A 207 12.45 6.89 -18.68
C GLN A 207 12.88 5.43 -18.49
N PHE A 208 13.15 5.02 -17.25
CA PHE A 208 13.83 3.74 -16.99
C PHE A 208 13.08 2.78 -16.06
N PHE A 209 12.09 3.26 -15.29
CA PHE A 209 11.52 2.48 -14.19
C PHE A 209 10.00 2.46 -14.16
N LEU A 210 9.29 3.38 -14.81
CA LEU A 210 7.84 3.53 -14.63
C LEU A 210 7.05 2.28 -15.00
N GLU A 211 7.32 1.73 -16.18
CA GLU A 211 6.67 0.51 -16.67
C GLU A 211 7.03 -0.70 -15.79
N ASP A 212 8.31 -0.87 -15.44
CA ASP A 212 8.77 -1.95 -14.56
C ASP A 212 8.19 -1.85 -13.13
N VAL A 213 8.05 -0.63 -12.61
CA VAL A 213 7.48 -0.37 -11.28
C VAL A 213 5.98 -0.67 -11.26
N MET A 214 5.24 -0.29 -12.29
CA MET A 214 3.79 -0.57 -12.34
C MET A 214 3.51 -2.04 -12.63
N THR A 215 4.29 -2.68 -13.51
CA THR A 215 4.09 -4.09 -13.87
C THR A 215 4.50 -5.06 -12.76
N ARG A 216 5.39 -4.66 -11.83
CA ARG A 216 5.85 -5.55 -10.74
C ARG A 216 4.71 -6.00 -9.82
N TYR A 217 3.70 -5.16 -9.61
CA TYR A 217 2.58 -5.47 -8.72
C TYR A 217 1.75 -6.64 -9.25
N TYR A 218 1.73 -6.88 -10.55
CA TYR A 218 0.99 -8.00 -11.14
C TYR A 218 1.78 -9.33 -11.13
N ASN A 219 3.04 -9.33 -10.68
CA ASN A 219 3.88 -10.51 -10.60
C ASN A 219 3.93 -11.06 -9.17
N PRO A 220 3.37 -12.25 -8.89
CA PRO A 220 3.29 -12.81 -7.52
C PRO A 220 4.64 -12.94 -6.82
N ARG A 221 5.68 -13.32 -7.58
CA ARG A 221 7.03 -13.50 -7.06
C ARG A 221 7.65 -12.16 -6.65
N LYS A 222 7.55 -11.14 -7.52
CA LYS A 222 8.09 -9.80 -7.24
C LYS A 222 7.38 -9.17 -6.04
N VAL A 223 6.05 -9.28 -5.96
CA VAL A 223 5.27 -8.81 -4.80
C VAL A 223 5.72 -9.51 -3.52
N THR A 224 5.91 -10.83 -3.55
CA THR A 224 6.34 -11.58 -2.36
C THR A 224 7.75 -11.21 -1.92
N ILE A 225 8.67 -10.94 -2.86
CA ILE A 225 10.02 -10.44 -2.55
C ILE A 225 9.96 -9.07 -1.88
N ASP A 226 9.11 -8.17 -2.36
CA ASP A 226 8.93 -6.84 -1.76
C ASP A 226 8.43 -6.93 -0.31
N ILE A 227 7.44 -7.78 -0.04
CA ILE A 227 6.95 -8.03 1.32
C ILE A 227 8.04 -8.59 2.21
N LEU A 228 8.84 -9.54 1.72
CA LEU A 228 9.97 -10.08 2.48
C LEU A 228 11.02 -8.98 2.74
N ALA A 229 11.27 -8.09 1.79
CA ALA A 229 12.18 -6.96 1.95
C ALA A 229 11.69 -5.96 3.01
N ASN A 230 10.39 -5.86 3.28
CA ASN A 230 9.87 -5.05 4.38
C ASN A 230 10.46 -5.48 5.74
N PHE A 231 10.78 -6.76 5.94
CA PHE A 231 11.40 -7.21 7.19
C PHE A 231 12.84 -6.71 7.38
N TYR A 232 13.56 -6.36 6.30
CA TYR A 232 14.82 -5.61 6.43
C TYR A 232 14.55 -4.16 6.88
N LYS A 233 13.57 -3.49 6.27
CA LYS A 233 13.15 -2.13 6.63
C LYS A 233 12.70 -2.03 8.09
N GLU A 234 11.93 -3.00 8.57
CA GLU A 234 11.43 -3.08 9.95
C GLU A 234 12.46 -3.70 10.93
N GLN A 235 13.74 -3.81 10.55
CA GLN A 235 14.83 -4.29 11.41
C GLN A 235 14.62 -5.70 11.98
N ARG A 236 13.99 -6.58 11.18
CA ARG A 236 13.75 -8.01 11.48
C ARG A 236 14.38 -8.95 10.44
N PRO A 237 15.68 -8.78 10.07
CA PRO A 237 16.34 -9.71 9.15
C PRO A 237 16.43 -11.14 9.71
N ASP A 238 16.28 -11.31 11.02
CA ASP A 238 16.30 -12.59 11.73
C ASP A 238 15.13 -13.52 11.37
N LEU A 239 14.12 -13.01 10.67
CA LEU A 239 12.95 -13.76 10.20
C LEU A 239 13.05 -14.19 8.74
N ILE A 240 13.91 -13.54 7.94
CA ILE A 240 13.98 -13.77 6.49
C ILE A 240 14.16 -15.25 6.12
N PRO A 241 15.09 -16.01 6.72
CA PRO A 241 15.29 -17.41 6.34
C PRO A 241 14.02 -18.26 6.51
N GLU A 242 13.27 -18.03 7.59
CA GLU A 242 12.03 -18.75 7.88
C GLU A 242 10.91 -18.35 6.91
N LEU A 243 10.73 -17.04 6.68
CA LEU A 243 9.66 -16.53 5.83
C LEU A 243 9.88 -16.87 4.34
N VAL A 244 11.13 -17.00 3.90
CA VAL A 244 11.47 -17.53 2.56
C VAL A 244 11.00 -18.97 2.40
N LEU A 245 11.22 -19.81 3.40
CA LEU A 245 10.73 -21.20 3.37
C LEU A 245 9.21 -21.23 3.30
N VAL A 246 8.54 -20.37 4.07
CA VAL A 246 7.07 -20.23 4.05
C VAL A 246 6.57 -19.81 2.67
N ALA A 247 7.15 -18.76 2.07
CA ALA A 247 6.78 -18.29 0.74
C ALA A 247 6.96 -19.38 -0.33
N ASN A 248 8.11 -20.07 -0.33
CA ASN A 248 8.38 -21.14 -1.29
C ASN A 248 7.45 -22.34 -1.11
N GLN A 249 7.14 -22.72 0.15
CA GLN A 249 6.15 -23.75 0.44
C GLN A 249 4.75 -23.35 -0.03
N PHE A 250 4.37 -22.09 0.21
CA PHE A 250 3.10 -21.54 -0.22
C PHE A 250 2.95 -21.64 -1.75
N PHE A 251 3.97 -21.21 -2.51
CA PHE A 251 3.95 -21.32 -3.97
C PHE A 251 3.95 -22.77 -4.48
N ALA A 252 4.69 -23.67 -3.82
CA ALA A 252 4.67 -25.08 -4.21
C ALA A 252 3.29 -25.74 -3.99
N GLN A 253 2.52 -25.28 -3.02
CA GLN A 253 1.21 -25.84 -2.66
C GLN A 253 0.04 -25.15 -3.38
N ASN A 254 0.12 -23.85 -3.59
CA ASN A 254 -0.96 -23.00 -4.08
C ASN A 254 -0.63 -22.35 -5.44
N GLY A 255 0.51 -22.67 -6.04
CA GLY A 255 0.86 -22.17 -7.37
C GLY A 255 -0.22 -22.51 -8.38
N THR A 256 -0.74 -21.51 -9.08
CA THR A 256 -1.62 -21.74 -10.23
C THR A 256 -0.80 -22.31 -11.39
N LYS A 257 -1.45 -22.93 -12.39
CA LYS A 257 -0.74 -23.59 -13.50
C LYS A 257 0.14 -22.66 -14.34
N SER A 258 -0.07 -21.34 -14.26
CA SER A 258 0.73 -20.30 -14.91
C SER A 258 1.89 -19.78 -14.06
N LEU A 259 1.92 -20.12 -12.78
CA LEU A 259 2.92 -19.67 -11.82
C LEU A 259 3.99 -20.75 -11.64
N ASP A 260 4.74 -21.01 -12.71
CA ASP A 260 6.04 -21.68 -12.62
C ASP A 260 7.04 -20.73 -11.95
N ILE A 261 6.82 -20.47 -10.65
CA ILE A 261 7.59 -19.52 -9.85
C ILE A 261 8.83 -20.23 -9.35
N GLU A 262 9.97 -19.83 -9.90
CA GLU A 262 11.28 -20.20 -9.37
C GLU A 262 11.38 -19.84 -7.87
N PRO A 263 11.89 -20.75 -7.02
CA PRO A 263 12.04 -20.51 -5.60
C PRO A 263 12.75 -19.19 -5.31
N ILE A 264 12.21 -18.43 -4.37
CA ILE A 264 12.80 -17.21 -3.86
C ILE A 264 14.03 -17.56 -3.03
N GLN A 265 15.14 -16.84 -3.26
CA GLN A 265 16.36 -16.95 -2.48
C GLN A 265 16.56 -15.73 -1.57
N GLU A 266 17.13 -15.95 -0.38
CA GLU A 266 17.43 -14.86 0.57
C GLU A 266 18.28 -13.74 -0.06
N LYS A 267 19.22 -14.13 -0.91
CA LYS A 267 20.10 -13.19 -1.62
C LYS A 267 19.30 -12.19 -2.46
N GLU A 268 18.26 -12.64 -3.16
CA GLU A 268 17.45 -11.78 -4.03
C GLU A 268 16.71 -10.72 -3.21
N ILE A 269 16.23 -11.07 -2.02
CA ILE A 269 15.55 -10.13 -1.12
C ILE A 269 16.54 -9.09 -0.61
N SER A 270 17.75 -9.51 -0.26
CA SER A 270 18.81 -8.60 0.18
C SER A 270 19.32 -7.67 -0.93
N ASP A 271 19.35 -8.16 -2.18
CA ASP A 271 19.73 -7.38 -3.35
C ASP A 271 18.61 -6.35 -3.65
N TYR A 272 17.35 -6.80 -3.68
CA TYR A 272 16.17 -5.95 -3.86
C TYR A 272 16.09 -4.83 -2.82
N TYR A 273 16.21 -5.15 -1.53
CA TYR A 273 16.17 -4.15 -0.45
C TYR A 273 17.28 -3.10 -0.60
N ARG A 274 18.48 -3.50 -1.01
CA ARG A 274 19.60 -2.56 -1.23
C ARG A 274 19.34 -1.64 -2.41
N GLU A 275 18.83 -2.17 -3.51
CA GLU A 275 18.46 -1.37 -4.69
C GLU A 275 17.36 -0.36 -4.33
N ASP A 276 16.31 -0.82 -3.66
CA ASP A 276 15.19 0.01 -3.23
C ASP A 276 15.65 1.11 -2.23
N ALA A 277 16.45 0.75 -1.22
CA ALA A 277 17.00 1.72 -0.27
C ALA A 277 17.89 2.79 -0.93
N ILE A 278 18.63 2.45 -1.99
CA ILE A 278 19.41 3.42 -2.77
C ILE A 278 18.49 4.39 -3.49
N ILE A 279 17.43 3.90 -4.15
CA ILE A 279 16.44 4.73 -4.85
C ILE A 279 15.79 5.71 -3.87
N TRP A 280 15.31 5.22 -2.73
CA TRP A 280 14.61 6.04 -1.74
C TRP A 280 15.51 6.99 -0.95
N SER A 281 16.77 6.61 -0.66
CA SER A 281 17.73 7.52 -0.01
C SER A 281 18.08 8.72 -0.89
N PHE A 282 18.18 8.51 -2.21
CA PHE A 282 18.36 9.59 -3.17
C PHE A 282 17.13 10.52 -3.21
N LEU A 283 15.92 9.96 -3.10
CA LEU A 283 14.67 10.72 -3.03
C LEU A 283 14.55 11.53 -1.72
N ALA A 284 14.87 10.95 -0.56
CA ALA A 284 14.80 11.65 0.73
C ALA A 284 15.81 12.81 0.82
N SER A 285 17.02 12.63 0.29
CA SER A 285 18.09 13.64 0.30
C SER A 285 17.80 14.85 -0.61
N SER A 286 16.80 14.74 -1.49
CA SER A 286 16.36 15.83 -2.37
C SER A 286 15.22 16.68 -1.80
N ARG A 287 14.70 16.29 -0.63
CA ARG A 287 13.65 17.01 0.13
C ARG A 287 14.22 17.91 1.23
N SER A 288 15.56 17.99 1.37
CA SER A 288 16.29 18.88 2.30
C SER A 288 16.79 20.15 1.61
#